data_AF-A0A7J4VF73-F1
#
_entry.id   AF-A0A7J4VF73-F1
#
_cell.length_a   1.000
_cell.length_b   1.000
_cell.length_c   1.000
_cell.angle_alpha   90.00
_cell.angle_beta   90.00
_cell.angle_gamma   90.00
#
_symmetry.space_group_name_H-M   'P 1'
#
loop_
_entity.id
_entity.type
_entity.pdbx_description
1 polymer ?
#
loop_
_entity_poly.entity_id
_entity_poly.type
_entity_poly.pdbx_seq_one_letter_code
_entity_poly.pdbx_strand_id
1 'polypeptide(L)'
;MEKKKYPVIFYLITVIAPFLLFALIEVGLRLGGYGDPAPAFIPVPGSDGKLLFLNPDLTRRYFKGAAFVPHSINDVFAAEKDPNTLRIFILGESSAAGFPFEPNGSFSRFLNLKLKLLYPQKKFEVVNLGIAAINSYAILDILDEVIAQKPDLVLVYTGHNEFYGALGAASMTSTGDSPGATRFILAMNKLRLMQLISSLFSPGDTPPAAPGLMESLAKDKLVPKTSDLYTAGLDQFRYNLSEIFFGLKEAGIPAIAGTLVSNLLDQAPFYPELSGAGEAYKKGKELFEAGKHKEALEQLQQAKDLDELRFRAPLEFNTIIRKVAEDQGALVVAVDSVFASLSPGGIVGSSLMTDHLHPNLKGYSLMADAFLSGINANGMIKDSPAIPYGSPKLDSLTALQCPFSRLDSAIAFYRLAGITSQWPFNRSGKKVELEQIRKPIDFIDSLAIQSARGELTWDAAHTKAADRYVLLGDVASVEKEYRVLIAQFHYIPKFYDALANALMEMKEYGKASDALKESYSVRPDAFSTKWLGILALNEGKADEARKWLLESLNFKGDDPQTLYNLSGAFITLNDYPSAKIYIQRCLQADPKFPGAAQLAAQLQNVR
;
A
#
# COMPACT_ATOMS: atom_id res chain seq x y z
N MET A 1 -8.97 68.03 29.78
CA MET A 1 -8.55 66.66 30.16
C MET A 1 -7.57 66.16 29.12
N GLU A 2 -6.27 66.13 29.44
CA GLU A 2 -5.28 65.47 28.58
C GLU A 2 -5.52 63.95 28.64
N LYS A 3 -5.70 63.31 27.49
CA LYS A 3 -5.73 61.84 27.41
C LYS A 3 -4.35 61.32 27.80
N LYS A 4 -4.22 60.77 29.01
CA LYS A 4 -3.03 59.99 29.41
C LYS A 4 -2.80 58.90 28.36
N LYS A 5 -1.73 59.02 27.59
CA LYS A 5 -1.29 57.96 26.67
C LYS A 5 -0.61 56.86 27.48
N TYR A 6 -1.13 55.65 27.39
CA TYR A 6 -0.48 54.50 28.02
C TYR A 6 0.85 54.19 27.31
N PRO A 7 1.83 53.62 28.02
CA PRO A 7 3.08 53.15 27.42
C PRO A 7 2.80 52.16 26.29
N VAL A 8 3.59 52.18 25.21
CA VAL A 8 3.47 51.23 24.09
C VAL A 8 3.48 49.77 24.57
N ILE A 9 4.24 49.47 25.62
CA ILE A 9 4.32 48.15 26.24
C ILE A 9 2.97 47.65 26.81
N PHE A 10 2.09 48.56 27.27
CA PHE A 10 0.76 48.18 27.73
C PHE A 10 -0.09 47.63 26.58
N TYR A 11 -0.06 48.29 25.42
CA TYR A 11 -0.76 47.82 24.23
C TYR A 11 -0.15 46.52 23.71
N LEU A 12 1.18 46.40 23.73
CA LEU A 12 1.87 45.18 23.33
C LEU A 12 1.50 43.98 24.22
N ILE A 13 1.50 44.16 25.55
CA ILE A 13 1.07 43.12 26.50
C ILE A 13 -0.40 42.77 26.28
N THR A 14 -1.27 43.78 26.09
CA THR A 14 -2.71 43.56 25.87
C THR A 14 -2.96 42.71 24.61
N VAL A 15 -2.17 42.93 23.55
CA VAL A 15 -2.25 42.15 22.31
C VAL A 15 -1.67 40.75 22.49
N ILE A 16 -0.53 40.60 23.19
CA ILE A 16 0.20 39.33 23.28
C ILE A 16 -0.39 38.38 24.34
N ALA A 17 -0.91 38.89 25.45
CA ALA A 17 -1.34 38.09 26.59
C ALA A 17 -2.35 36.97 26.24
N PRO A 18 -3.38 37.20 25.39
CA PRO A 18 -4.28 36.12 24.97
C PRO A 18 -3.58 35.00 24.19
N PHE A 19 -2.63 35.35 23.30
CA PHE A 19 -1.88 34.35 22.54
C PHE A 19 -0.94 33.54 23.43
N LEU A 20 -0.31 34.18 24.42
CA LEU A 20 0.48 33.48 25.43
C LEU A 20 -0.38 32.51 26.24
N LEU A 21 -1.59 32.91 26.64
CA LEU A 21 -2.52 32.03 27.33
C LEU A 21 -2.87 30.80 26.49
N PHE A 22 -3.25 30.98 25.22
CA PHE A 22 -3.54 29.86 24.32
C PHE A 22 -2.33 28.96 24.08
N ALA A 23 -1.13 29.54 23.94
CA ALA A 23 0.10 28.78 23.81
C ALA A 23 0.39 27.95 25.08
N LEU A 24 0.18 28.51 26.28
CA LEU A 24 0.34 27.78 27.54
C LEU A 24 -0.68 26.64 27.67
N ILE A 25 -1.93 26.84 27.24
CA ILE A 25 -2.95 25.77 27.21
C ILE A 25 -2.53 24.66 26.23
N GLU A 26 -2.10 25.02 25.02
CA GLU A 26 -1.61 24.06 24.02
C GLU A 26 -0.44 23.23 24.57
N VAL A 27 0.54 23.87 25.21
CA VAL A 27 1.67 23.18 25.86
C VAL A 27 1.18 22.25 26.98
N GLY A 28 0.28 22.72 27.83
CA GLY A 28 -0.31 21.92 28.90
C GLY A 28 -1.04 20.67 28.38
N LEU A 29 -1.83 20.83 27.31
CA LEU A 29 -2.52 19.71 26.65
C LEU A 29 -1.54 18.72 26.03
N ARG A 30 -0.47 19.18 25.38
CA ARG A 30 0.56 18.30 24.82
C ARG A 30 1.31 17.52 25.89
N LEU A 31 1.73 18.18 26.97
CA LEU A 31 2.41 17.53 28.09
C LEU A 31 1.48 16.53 28.81
N GLY A 32 0.19 16.82 28.87
CA GLY A 32 -0.84 15.90 29.37
C GLY A 32 -1.23 14.77 28.41
N GLY A 33 -0.63 14.69 27.22
CA GLY A 33 -0.93 13.66 26.22
C GLY A 33 -2.33 13.79 25.60
N TYR A 34 -2.97 14.96 25.70
CA TYR A 34 -4.30 15.19 25.15
C TYR A 34 -4.28 15.37 23.63
N GLY A 35 -5.31 14.83 22.96
CA GLY A 35 -5.52 14.94 21.53
C GLY A 35 -4.78 13.87 20.72
N ASP A 36 -5.14 13.75 19.45
CA ASP A 36 -4.58 12.74 18.55
C ASP A 36 -3.38 13.31 17.77
N PRO A 37 -2.12 12.93 18.08
CA PRO A 37 -0.95 13.39 17.33
C PRO A 37 -0.99 12.93 15.87
N ALA A 38 -1.68 11.82 15.61
CA ALA A 38 -1.81 11.11 14.34
C ALA A 38 -0.62 11.28 13.39
N PRO A 39 0.66 11.12 13.81
CA PRO A 39 1.79 11.38 12.93
C PRO A 39 1.66 10.53 11.66
N ALA A 40 2.16 11.01 10.53
CA ALA A 40 2.07 10.30 9.26
C ALA A 40 2.75 8.93 9.34
N PHE A 41 3.84 8.82 10.08
CA PHE A 41 4.58 7.56 10.26
C PHE A 41 4.62 7.14 11.73
N ILE A 42 4.40 5.85 11.97
CA ILE A 42 4.52 5.23 13.30
C ILE A 42 5.38 3.95 13.23
N PRO A 43 6.00 3.55 14.35
CA PRO A 43 6.69 2.26 14.43
C PRO A 43 5.79 1.08 14.14
N VAL A 44 6.29 0.13 13.36
CA VAL A 44 5.66 -1.17 13.17
C VAL A 44 5.65 -1.90 14.52
N PRO A 45 4.49 -2.39 15.02
CA PRO A 45 4.42 -3.14 16.27
C PRO A 45 5.37 -4.34 16.27
N GLY A 46 6.17 -4.48 17.34
CA GLY A 46 7.13 -5.58 17.48
C GLY A 46 8.42 -5.45 16.67
N SER A 47 8.68 -4.30 16.03
CA SER A 47 9.93 -4.02 15.32
C SER A 47 11.01 -3.32 16.16
N ASP A 48 10.76 -3.10 17.45
CA ASP A 48 11.61 -2.29 18.35
C ASP A 48 11.92 -0.88 17.81
N GLY A 49 10.99 -0.29 17.05
CA GLY A 49 11.18 1.02 16.44
C GLY A 49 12.07 1.03 15.19
N LYS A 50 12.53 -0.14 14.71
CA LYS A 50 13.42 -0.23 13.54
C LYS A 50 12.71 -0.07 12.21
N LEU A 51 11.41 -0.36 12.17
CA LEU A 51 10.58 -0.22 10.97
C LEU A 51 9.47 0.79 11.21
N LEU A 52 9.20 1.61 10.20
CA LEU A 52 8.09 2.55 10.14
C LEU A 52 7.14 2.16 9.01
N PHE A 53 5.89 2.59 9.15
CA PHE A 53 4.87 2.50 8.12
C PHE A 53 3.91 3.69 8.24
N LEU A 54 3.10 3.92 7.22
CA LEU A 54 2.09 4.97 7.27
C LEU A 54 1.05 4.64 8.34
N ASN A 55 0.77 5.61 9.21
CA ASN A 55 -0.20 5.47 10.28
C ASN A 55 -1.60 5.16 9.72
N PRO A 56 -2.20 3.99 10.05
CA PRO A 56 -3.52 3.62 9.54
C PRO A 56 -4.64 4.59 9.94
N ASP A 57 -4.47 5.32 11.06
CA ASP A 57 -5.44 6.29 11.53
C ASP A 57 -5.24 7.71 10.97
N LEU A 58 -4.18 7.94 10.17
CA LEU A 58 -3.85 9.25 9.58
C LEU A 58 -5.07 9.89 8.89
N THR A 59 -5.82 9.11 8.14
CA THR A 59 -6.92 9.64 7.30
C THR A 59 -8.13 10.08 8.10
N ARG A 60 -8.25 9.74 9.39
CA ARG A 60 -9.26 10.31 10.28
C ARG A 60 -9.20 11.83 10.36
N ARG A 61 -8.02 12.43 10.07
CA ARG A 61 -7.84 13.88 9.90
C ARG A 61 -8.78 14.47 8.82
N TYR A 62 -9.06 13.70 7.77
CA TYR A 62 -9.80 14.15 6.57
C TYR A 62 -11.22 13.60 6.51
N PHE A 63 -11.47 12.43 7.09
CA PHE A 63 -12.79 11.75 7.08
C PHE A 63 -13.47 11.81 8.45
N LYS A 64 -13.75 13.02 8.96
CA LYS A 64 -14.41 13.19 10.26
C LYS A 64 -15.81 12.56 10.24
N GLY A 65 -16.11 11.69 11.21
CA GLY A 65 -17.42 11.05 11.36
C GLY A 65 -17.71 9.92 10.36
N ALA A 66 -16.73 9.49 9.56
CA ALA A 66 -16.90 8.35 8.66
C ALA A 66 -16.85 7.01 9.43
N ALA A 67 -17.75 6.07 9.10
CA ALA A 67 -17.75 4.72 9.68
C ALA A 67 -16.53 3.89 9.24
N PHE A 68 -16.01 4.14 8.04
CA PHE A 68 -14.84 3.51 7.47
C PHE A 68 -13.88 4.59 6.98
N VAL A 69 -12.58 4.43 7.30
CA VAL A 69 -11.52 5.32 6.82
C VAL A 69 -10.52 4.53 5.97
N PRO A 70 -10.20 5.01 4.76
CA PRO A 70 -9.25 4.33 3.90
C PRO A 70 -7.84 4.47 4.46
N HIS A 71 -7.01 3.45 4.25
CA HIS A 71 -5.60 3.44 4.64
C HIS A 71 -4.75 3.03 3.43
N SER A 72 -3.44 3.26 3.53
CA SER A 72 -2.49 2.82 2.49
C SER A 72 -2.33 1.29 2.48
N ILE A 73 -1.53 0.77 1.55
CA ILE A 73 -1.17 -0.66 1.52
C ILE A 73 -0.21 -1.09 2.63
N ASN A 74 0.09 -0.21 3.59
CA ASN A 74 0.94 -0.45 4.76
C ASN A 74 2.36 -0.93 4.40
N ASP A 75 2.96 -0.29 3.40
CA ASP A 75 4.37 -0.50 3.11
C ASP A 75 5.25 -0.08 4.28
N VAL A 76 6.26 -0.91 4.55
CA VAL A 76 7.23 -0.69 5.63
C VAL A 76 8.57 -0.23 5.08
N PHE A 77 9.30 0.54 5.88
CA PHE A 77 10.67 0.95 5.60
C PHE A 77 11.47 1.13 6.89
N ALA A 78 12.80 1.14 6.80
CA ALA A 78 13.65 1.30 7.97
C ALA A 78 13.52 2.72 8.58
N ALA A 79 13.41 2.82 9.90
CA ALA A 79 13.43 4.11 10.60
C ALA A 79 14.75 4.86 10.32
N GLU A 80 15.86 4.14 10.27
CA GLU A 80 17.16 4.64 9.85
C GLU A 80 17.51 4.09 8.46
N LYS A 81 17.71 4.98 7.49
CA LYS A 81 18.03 4.61 6.10
C LYS A 81 19.47 4.11 5.99
N ASP A 82 19.64 2.87 5.53
CA ASP A 82 20.95 2.31 5.19
C ASP A 82 21.58 3.08 4.00
N PRO A 83 22.89 3.42 4.03
CA PRO A 83 23.54 4.18 2.96
C PRO A 83 23.50 3.52 1.57
N ASN A 84 23.39 2.20 1.49
CA ASN A 84 23.25 1.46 0.22
C ASN A 84 21.78 1.19 -0.16
N THR A 85 20.84 1.82 0.52
CA THR A 85 19.41 1.76 0.22
C THR A 85 18.94 3.01 -0.51
N LEU A 86 18.24 2.80 -1.62
CA LEU A 86 17.48 3.83 -2.32
C LEU A 86 16.02 3.81 -1.83
N ARG A 87 15.57 4.91 -1.22
CA ARG A 87 14.23 5.10 -0.70
C ARG A 87 13.40 5.92 -1.67
N ILE A 88 12.35 5.31 -2.21
CA ILE A 88 11.44 5.90 -3.17
C ILE A 88 10.05 5.93 -2.54
N PHE A 89 9.50 7.13 -2.39
CA PHE A 89 8.13 7.31 -1.89
C PHE A 89 7.17 7.57 -3.04
N ILE A 90 5.98 6.97 -2.96
CA ILE A 90 4.93 7.16 -3.96
C ILE A 90 3.75 7.85 -3.28
N LEU A 91 3.40 9.03 -3.79
CA LEU A 91 2.27 9.83 -3.34
C LEU A 91 1.14 9.74 -4.37
N GLY A 92 -0.08 9.43 -3.92
CA GLY A 92 -1.21 9.34 -4.82
C GLY A 92 -2.50 8.85 -4.19
N GLU A 93 -3.42 8.43 -5.04
CA GLU A 93 -4.80 8.08 -4.69
C GLU A 93 -5.05 6.56 -4.81
N SER A 94 -6.30 6.12 -5.02
CA SER A 94 -6.67 4.70 -5.18
C SER A 94 -5.94 4.02 -6.33
N SER A 95 -5.82 4.66 -7.49
CA SER A 95 -5.04 4.12 -8.61
C SER A 95 -3.56 4.00 -8.26
N ALA A 96 -3.00 4.91 -7.46
CA ALA A 96 -1.62 4.77 -7.03
C ALA A 96 -1.44 3.63 -6.00
N ALA A 97 -2.41 3.46 -5.09
CA ALA A 97 -2.45 2.38 -4.12
C ALA A 97 -2.52 0.99 -4.78
N GLY A 98 -3.06 0.92 -6.00
CA GLY A 98 -3.16 -0.32 -6.80
C GLY A 98 -4.56 -0.91 -6.88
N PHE A 99 -5.60 -0.13 -6.56
CA PHE A 99 -6.98 -0.59 -6.59
C PHE A 99 -7.38 -1.16 -7.96
N PRO A 100 -8.12 -2.29 -8.04
CA PRO A 100 -8.61 -3.16 -6.95
C PRO A 100 -7.66 -4.31 -6.56
N PHE A 101 -6.39 -4.25 -6.97
CA PHE A 101 -5.41 -5.34 -6.83
C PHE A 101 -4.42 -5.12 -5.67
N GLU A 102 -4.71 -4.21 -4.75
CA GLU A 102 -3.87 -4.03 -3.56
C GLU A 102 -3.86 -5.28 -2.67
N PRO A 103 -2.72 -5.57 -1.99
CA PRO A 103 -1.49 -4.79 -2.01
C PRO A 103 -0.51 -5.15 -3.14
N ASN A 104 -0.54 -6.38 -3.64
CA ASN A 104 0.56 -6.94 -4.45
C ASN A 104 0.46 -6.66 -5.95
N GLY A 105 -0.71 -6.28 -6.46
CA GLY A 105 -0.94 -5.97 -7.88
C GLY A 105 -0.81 -4.49 -8.24
N SER A 106 -0.21 -3.67 -7.37
CA SER A 106 0.01 -2.24 -7.61
C SER A 106 1.24 -1.98 -8.48
N PHE A 107 1.29 -0.84 -9.19
CA PHE A 107 2.47 -0.47 -9.99
C PHE A 107 3.74 -0.35 -9.13
N SER A 108 3.60 0.06 -7.87
CA SER A 108 4.71 0.13 -6.91
C SER A 108 5.40 -1.21 -6.68
N ARG A 109 4.64 -2.32 -6.69
CA ARG A 109 5.16 -3.68 -6.51
C ARG A 109 5.88 -4.17 -7.76
N PHE A 110 5.29 -3.94 -8.94
CA PHE A 110 5.96 -4.19 -10.21
C PHE A 110 7.26 -3.40 -10.34
N LEU A 111 7.24 -2.12 -9.95
CA LEU A 111 8.43 -1.26 -9.96
C LEU A 111 9.52 -1.79 -9.01
N ASN A 112 9.17 -2.14 -7.78
CA ASN A 112 10.11 -2.70 -6.80
C ASN A 112 10.76 -4.00 -7.30
N LEU A 113 9.97 -4.91 -7.89
CA LEU A 113 10.48 -6.15 -8.48
C LEU A 113 11.43 -5.86 -9.64
N LYS A 114 11.06 -4.98 -10.57
CA LYS A 114 11.92 -4.61 -11.71
C LYS A 114 13.22 -3.97 -11.24
N LEU A 115 13.19 -3.07 -10.25
CA LEU A 115 14.39 -2.46 -9.68
C LEU A 115 15.32 -3.50 -9.05
N LYS A 116 14.80 -4.46 -8.28
CA LYS A 116 15.59 -5.57 -7.70
C LYS A 116 16.21 -6.48 -8.77
N LEU A 117 15.48 -6.76 -9.86
CA LEU A 117 15.98 -7.55 -10.98
C LEU A 117 17.06 -6.82 -11.79
N LEU A 118 16.90 -5.51 -11.97
CA LEU A 118 17.86 -4.66 -12.66
C LEU A 118 19.12 -4.43 -11.82
N TYR A 119 18.98 -4.29 -10.50
CA TYR A 119 20.06 -3.87 -9.61
C TYR A 119 20.14 -4.76 -8.36
N PRO A 120 20.49 -6.05 -8.51
CA PRO A 120 20.51 -7.00 -7.40
C PRO A 120 21.50 -6.66 -6.28
N GLN A 121 22.49 -5.81 -6.54
CA GLN A 121 23.47 -5.31 -5.59
C GLN A 121 22.99 -4.12 -4.74
N LYS A 122 21.82 -3.54 -5.07
CA LYS A 122 21.21 -2.40 -4.38
C LYS A 122 20.01 -2.84 -3.56
N LYS A 123 19.77 -2.14 -2.46
CA LYS A 123 18.54 -2.27 -1.67
C LYS A 123 17.58 -1.16 -2.09
N PHE A 124 16.30 -1.50 -2.18
CA PHE A 124 15.24 -0.56 -2.52
C PHE A 124 14.16 -0.59 -1.44
N GLU A 125 13.79 0.59 -0.97
CA GLU A 125 12.59 0.85 -0.18
C GLU A 125 11.61 1.62 -1.07
N VAL A 126 10.78 0.90 -1.82
CA VAL A 126 9.68 1.50 -2.59
C VAL A 126 8.45 1.48 -1.70
N VAL A 127 8.08 2.64 -1.14
CA VAL A 127 7.00 2.78 -0.16
C VAL A 127 5.82 3.48 -0.80
N ASN A 128 4.71 2.77 -0.94
CA ASN A 128 3.49 3.29 -1.50
C ASN A 128 2.60 3.92 -0.43
N LEU A 129 2.45 5.24 -0.50
CA LEU A 129 1.60 6.04 0.37
C LEU A 129 0.27 6.40 -0.31
N GLY A 130 -0.08 5.72 -1.39
CA GLY A 130 -1.36 5.89 -2.08
C GLY A 130 -2.54 5.53 -1.18
N ILE A 131 -3.56 6.38 -1.15
CA ILE A 131 -4.78 6.14 -0.34
C ILE A 131 -6.03 6.43 -1.17
N ALA A 132 -7.05 5.59 -1.06
CA ALA A 132 -8.32 5.85 -1.74
C ALA A 132 -9.02 7.11 -1.21
N ALA A 133 -9.76 7.79 -2.09
CA ALA A 133 -10.66 8.91 -1.76
C ALA A 133 -10.01 10.16 -1.11
N ILE A 134 -8.68 10.23 -1.02
CA ILE A 134 -7.97 11.48 -0.72
C ILE A 134 -7.74 12.29 -2.00
N ASN A 135 -7.26 13.53 -1.87
CA ASN A 135 -6.82 14.38 -2.98
C ASN A 135 -5.50 15.08 -2.64
N SER A 136 -5.11 16.08 -3.45
CA SER A 136 -3.86 16.82 -3.29
C SER A 136 -3.68 17.50 -1.91
N TYR A 137 -4.74 17.84 -1.17
CA TYR A 137 -4.60 18.41 0.18
C TYR A 137 -4.01 17.41 1.17
N ALA A 138 -4.48 16.17 1.17
CA ALA A 138 -3.98 15.15 2.08
C ALA A 138 -2.53 14.79 1.78
N ILE A 139 -2.14 14.80 0.51
CA ILE A 139 -0.75 14.61 0.08
C ILE A 139 0.13 15.76 0.59
N LEU A 140 -0.33 17.00 0.41
CA LEU A 140 0.41 18.18 0.89
C LEU A 140 0.48 18.25 2.42
N ASP A 141 -0.54 17.78 3.15
CA ASP A 141 -0.57 17.80 4.61
C ASP A 141 0.52 16.93 5.27
N ILE A 142 0.93 15.85 4.59
CA ILE A 142 1.95 14.91 5.08
C ILE A 142 3.34 15.15 4.48
N LEU A 143 3.49 16.11 3.57
CA LEU A 143 4.71 16.30 2.80
C LEU A 143 5.94 16.53 3.67
N ASP A 144 5.85 17.36 4.70
CA ASP A 144 6.98 17.62 5.60
C ASP A 144 7.42 16.36 6.34
N GLU A 145 6.46 15.52 6.74
CA GLU A 145 6.72 14.25 7.43
C GLU A 145 7.37 13.23 6.48
N VAL A 146 7.00 13.26 5.20
CA VAL A 146 7.59 12.48 4.09
C VAL A 146 9.03 12.94 3.82
N ILE A 147 9.27 14.25 3.69
CA ILE A 147 10.61 14.85 3.52
C ILE A 147 11.52 14.48 4.70
N ALA A 148 11.00 14.50 5.92
CA ALA A 148 11.75 14.13 7.12
C ALA A 148 12.30 12.70 7.09
N GLN A 149 11.69 11.79 6.30
CA GLN A 149 12.22 10.43 6.11
C GLN A 149 13.34 10.33 5.07
N LYS A 150 13.81 11.45 4.51
CA LYS A 150 14.95 11.53 3.59
C LYS A 150 14.83 10.58 2.38
N PRO A 151 13.73 10.64 1.60
CA PRO A 151 13.63 9.87 0.37
C PRO A 151 14.69 10.33 -0.65
N ASP A 152 15.19 9.39 -1.45
CA ASP A 152 16.08 9.69 -2.58
C ASP A 152 15.28 10.11 -3.83
N LEU A 153 13.98 9.79 -3.87
CA LEU A 153 13.06 10.14 -4.95
C LEU A 153 11.61 10.10 -4.47
N VAL A 154 10.78 11.00 -4.99
CA VAL A 154 9.32 10.95 -4.81
C VAL A 154 8.61 10.82 -6.16
N LEU A 155 7.72 9.84 -6.28
CA LEU A 155 6.82 9.66 -7.42
C LEU A 155 5.44 10.21 -7.06
N VAL A 156 4.82 10.98 -7.95
CA VAL A 156 3.51 11.60 -7.71
C VAL A 156 2.52 11.19 -8.82
N TYR A 157 1.41 10.56 -8.44
CA TYR A 157 0.28 10.22 -9.32
C TYR A 157 -1.05 10.53 -8.61
N THR A 158 -1.62 11.71 -8.87
CA THR A 158 -2.82 12.23 -8.17
C THR A 158 -3.63 13.16 -9.08
N GLY A 159 -4.93 13.25 -8.82
CA GLY A 159 -5.85 14.20 -9.44
C GLY A 159 -7.20 13.60 -9.85
N HIS A 160 -7.41 12.29 -9.79
CA HIS A 160 -8.73 11.71 -10.11
C HIS A 160 -9.79 12.12 -9.07
N ASN A 161 -9.39 12.20 -7.81
CA ASN A 161 -10.28 12.54 -6.70
C ASN A 161 -10.25 14.02 -6.33
N GLU A 162 -9.68 14.91 -7.14
CA GLU A 162 -9.48 16.30 -6.73
C GLU A 162 -10.78 17.05 -6.40
N PHE A 163 -11.83 16.77 -7.18
CA PHE A 163 -13.15 17.36 -6.95
C PHE A 163 -13.85 16.75 -5.72
N TYR A 164 -13.87 15.42 -5.60
CA TYR A 164 -14.75 14.72 -4.64
C TYR A 164 -14.06 14.10 -3.43
N GLY A 165 -12.77 13.81 -3.54
CA GLY A 165 -11.95 13.32 -2.44
C GLY A 165 -12.02 14.26 -1.23
N ALA A 166 -11.63 13.78 -0.06
CA ALA A 166 -11.77 14.53 1.17
C ALA A 166 -11.25 15.97 1.03
N LEU A 167 -12.05 16.95 1.47
CA LEU A 167 -11.80 18.40 1.37
C LEU A 167 -11.83 18.99 -0.06
N GLY A 168 -12.12 18.20 -1.09
CA GLY A 168 -12.17 18.68 -2.47
C GLY A 168 -13.29 19.69 -2.70
N ALA A 169 -13.16 20.54 -3.74
CA ALA A 169 -14.11 21.60 -4.06
C ALA A 169 -15.58 21.11 -4.19
N ALA A 170 -15.78 19.90 -4.69
CA ALA A 170 -17.09 19.25 -4.81
C ALA A 170 -17.36 18.19 -3.73
N SER A 171 -16.55 18.11 -2.68
CA SER A 171 -16.75 17.15 -1.59
C SER A 171 -17.75 17.66 -0.56
N MET A 172 -18.51 16.75 0.05
CA MET A 172 -19.33 17.01 1.24
C MET A 172 -18.51 17.47 2.46
N THR A 173 -17.20 17.22 2.43
CA THR A 173 -16.25 17.64 3.47
C THR A 173 -15.49 18.93 3.12
N SER A 174 -15.86 19.61 2.03
CA SER A 174 -15.23 20.87 1.62
C SER A 174 -15.28 21.93 2.71
N THR A 175 -14.19 22.68 2.88
CA THR A 175 -14.08 23.82 3.79
C THR A 175 -14.15 25.18 3.07
N GLY A 176 -14.57 25.18 1.80
CA GLY A 176 -14.67 26.36 0.94
C GLY A 176 -13.73 26.31 -0.28
N ASP A 177 -13.71 27.39 -1.05
CA ASP A 177 -13.08 27.43 -2.39
C ASP A 177 -11.63 27.94 -2.39
N SER A 178 -11.10 28.36 -1.24
CA SER A 178 -9.73 28.92 -1.12
C SER A 178 -8.73 27.87 -0.62
N PRO A 179 -7.72 27.50 -1.43
CA PRO A 179 -6.72 26.52 -1.01
C PRO A 179 -5.90 26.92 0.21
N GLY A 180 -5.54 28.20 0.33
CA GLY A 180 -4.85 28.73 1.49
C GLY A 180 -5.69 28.65 2.77
N ALA A 181 -7.00 28.91 2.69
CA ALA A 181 -7.90 28.82 3.83
C ALA A 181 -8.09 27.36 4.28
N THR A 182 -8.28 26.43 3.35
CA THR A 182 -8.38 24.99 3.65
C THR A 182 -7.11 24.48 4.35
N ARG A 183 -5.92 24.87 3.85
CA ARG A 183 -4.65 24.54 4.53
C ARG A 183 -4.53 25.16 5.92
N PHE A 184 -4.97 26.40 6.09
CA PHE A 184 -4.99 27.02 7.41
C PHE A 184 -5.90 26.24 8.38
N ILE A 185 -7.09 25.82 7.93
CA ILE A 185 -8.00 24.98 8.74
C ILE A 185 -7.36 23.64 9.09
N LEU A 186 -6.66 22.99 8.16
CA LEU A 186 -5.90 21.77 8.42
C LEU A 186 -4.80 21.98 9.47
N ALA A 187 -4.02 23.05 9.35
CA ALA A 187 -3.00 23.40 10.32
C ALA A 187 -3.59 23.67 11.72
N MET A 188 -4.72 24.37 11.78
CA MET A 188 -5.44 24.63 13.03
C MET A 188 -5.97 23.34 13.66
N ASN A 189 -6.48 22.39 12.86
CA ASN A 189 -6.96 21.09 13.35
C ASN A 189 -5.86 20.23 14.01
N LYS A 190 -4.57 20.52 13.76
CA LYS A 190 -3.43 19.85 14.41
C LYS A 190 -3.19 20.36 15.85
N LEU A 191 -3.73 21.52 16.23
CA LEU A 191 -3.57 22.07 17.59
C LEU A 191 -4.43 21.29 18.60
N ARG A 192 -3.87 20.96 19.75
CA ARG A 192 -4.61 20.27 20.84
C ARG A 192 -5.75 21.10 21.37
N LEU A 193 -5.56 22.40 21.45
CA LEU A 193 -6.61 23.34 21.83
C LEU A 193 -7.80 23.25 20.87
N MET A 194 -7.56 23.17 19.56
CA MET A 194 -8.65 23.06 18.58
C MET A 194 -9.35 21.70 18.64
N GLN A 195 -8.60 20.63 18.91
CA GLN A 195 -9.18 19.31 19.15
C GLN A 195 -10.05 19.31 20.41
N LEU A 196 -9.60 19.99 21.48
CA LEU A 196 -10.38 20.16 22.71
C LEU A 196 -11.68 20.90 22.44
N ILE A 197 -11.61 22.05 21.76
CA ILE A 197 -12.78 22.82 21.35
C ILE A 197 -13.73 21.94 20.53
N SER A 198 -13.22 21.25 19.51
CA SER A 198 -14.02 20.36 18.67
C SER A 198 -14.70 19.26 19.48
N SER A 199 -14.04 18.70 20.50
CA SER A 199 -14.60 17.64 21.35
C SER A 199 -15.78 18.12 22.19
N LEU A 200 -15.83 19.40 22.58
CA LEU A 200 -16.94 19.99 23.33
C LEU A 200 -18.21 20.18 22.49
N PHE A 201 -18.06 20.25 21.17
CA PHE A 201 -19.16 20.48 20.22
C PHE A 201 -19.46 19.27 19.33
N SER A 202 -18.76 18.15 19.50
CA SER A 202 -19.01 16.95 18.71
C SER A 202 -20.24 16.21 19.27
N PRO A 203 -21.38 16.17 18.55
CA PRO A 203 -22.49 15.32 18.96
C PRO A 203 -22.01 13.85 18.92
N GLY A 204 -22.36 13.08 19.95
CA GLY A 204 -21.99 11.66 20.10
C GLY A 204 -22.76 10.73 19.15
N ASP A 205 -23.00 11.17 17.91
CA ASP A 205 -23.81 10.44 16.96
C ASP A 205 -22.98 9.32 16.31
N THR A 206 -23.49 8.11 16.45
CA THR A 206 -23.02 6.93 15.71
C THR A 206 -23.25 7.20 14.22
N PRO A 207 -22.22 7.11 13.37
CA PRO A 207 -22.41 7.32 11.94
C PRO A 207 -23.46 6.34 11.40
N PRO A 208 -24.43 6.79 10.59
CA PRO A 208 -25.32 5.87 9.90
C PRO A 208 -24.52 4.89 9.03
N ALA A 209 -25.05 3.68 8.83
CA ALA A 209 -24.45 2.70 7.92
C ALA A 209 -24.26 3.34 6.54
N ALA A 210 -23.01 3.50 6.11
CA ALA A 210 -22.69 4.38 5.00
C ALA A 210 -22.91 3.68 3.65
N PRO A 211 -23.43 4.41 2.63
CA PRO A 211 -23.20 4.07 1.22
C PRO A 211 -21.69 3.98 0.91
N GLY A 212 -21.31 3.57 -0.31
CA GLY A 212 -19.90 3.50 -0.71
C GLY A 212 -19.14 4.81 -0.41
N LEU A 213 -17.87 4.73 -0.01
CA LEU A 213 -17.11 5.89 0.48
C LEU A 213 -17.20 7.11 -0.46
N MET A 214 -17.01 6.90 -1.76
CA MET A 214 -17.10 8.00 -2.74
C MET A 214 -18.52 8.55 -2.93
N GLU A 215 -19.55 7.73 -2.78
CA GLU A 215 -20.95 8.19 -2.79
C GLU A 215 -21.22 9.14 -1.62
N SER A 216 -20.71 8.82 -0.43
CA SER A 216 -20.84 9.67 0.75
C SER A 216 -20.15 11.04 0.60
N LEU A 217 -19.07 11.10 -0.21
CA LEU A 217 -18.30 12.32 -0.43
C LEU A 217 -18.85 13.18 -1.58
N ALA A 218 -19.36 12.54 -2.63
CA ALA A 218 -19.82 13.24 -3.83
C ALA A 218 -21.31 13.63 -3.78
N LYS A 219 -22.17 12.80 -3.17
CA LYS A 219 -23.61 13.03 -2.94
C LYS A 219 -24.34 13.75 -4.10
N ASP A 220 -24.24 13.20 -5.31
CA ASP A 220 -24.85 13.74 -6.54
C ASP A 220 -24.46 15.19 -6.91
N LYS A 221 -23.35 15.73 -6.37
CA LYS A 221 -22.86 17.07 -6.71
C LYS A 221 -22.20 17.04 -8.09
N LEU A 222 -22.89 17.60 -9.07
CA LEU A 222 -22.39 17.75 -10.44
C LEU A 222 -21.44 18.96 -10.54
N VAL A 223 -20.44 18.84 -11.43
CA VAL A 223 -19.42 19.87 -11.69
C VAL A 223 -19.40 20.19 -13.20
N PRO A 224 -20.35 21.00 -13.70
CA PRO A 224 -20.33 21.48 -15.08
C PRO A 224 -19.02 22.22 -15.40
N LYS A 225 -18.52 22.09 -16.63
CA LYS A 225 -17.24 22.73 -17.04
C LYS A 225 -17.25 24.26 -16.90
N THR A 226 -18.43 24.87 -16.95
CA THR A 226 -18.65 26.32 -16.84
C THR A 226 -18.89 26.80 -15.40
N SER A 227 -18.91 25.89 -14.42
CA SER A 227 -19.22 26.24 -13.02
C SER A 227 -18.02 26.78 -12.26
N ASP A 228 -18.27 27.61 -11.24
CA ASP A 228 -17.22 28.09 -10.32
C ASP A 228 -16.54 26.93 -9.57
N LEU A 229 -17.28 25.86 -9.29
CA LEU A 229 -16.74 24.63 -8.68
C LEU A 229 -15.66 23.96 -9.56
N TYR A 230 -15.83 24.00 -10.87
CA TYR A 230 -14.83 23.49 -11.80
C TYR A 230 -13.53 24.29 -11.71
N THR A 231 -13.65 25.62 -11.73
CA THR A 231 -12.52 26.54 -11.60
C THR A 231 -11.84 26.40 -10.23
N ALA A 232 -12.62 26.32 -9.14
CA ALA A 232 -12.10 26.11 -7.80
C ALA A 232 -11.30 24.80 -7.69
N GLY A 233 -11.78 23.71 -8.30
CA GLY A 233 -11.03 22.45 -8.33
C GLY A 233 -9.73 22.53 -9.13
N LEU A 234 -9.71 23.28 -10.25
CA LEU A 234 -8.46 23.52 -11.00
C LEU A 234 -7.45 24.35 -10.21
N ASP A 235 -7.92 25.40 -9.54
CA ASP A 235 -7.07 26.28 -8.74
C ASP A 235 -6.54 25.57 -7.49
N GLN A 236 -7.39 24.77 -6.85
CA GLN A 236 -7.00 23.85 -5.77
C GLN A 236 -5.88 22.92 -6.22
N PHE A 237 -6.07 22.21 -7.33
CA PHE A 237 -5.09 21.26 -7.83
C PHE A 237 -3.76 21.94 -8.15
N ARG A 238 -3.81 23.05 -8.90
CA ARG A 238 -2.64 23.80 -9.32
C ARG A 238 -1.86 24.34 -8.13
N TYR A 239 -2.55 24.91 -7.15
CA TYR A 239 -1.95 25.44 -5.94
C TYR A 239 -1.26 24.33 -5.14
N ASN A 240 -1.99 23.27 -4.79
CA ASN A 240 -1.45 22.19 -3.96
C ASN A 240 -0.30 21.46 -4.65
N LEU A 241 -0.40 21.19 -5.95
CA LEU A 241 0.66 20.53 -6.71
C LEU A 241 1.93 21.40 -6.79
N SER A 242 1.76 22.73 -6.92
CA SER A 242 2.88 23.67 -6.90
C SER A 242 3.60 23.63 -5.56
N GLU A 243 2.86 23.63 -4.46
CA GLU A 243 3.41 23.54 -3.10
C GLU A 243 4.12 22.21 -2.85
N ILE A 244 3.57 21.10 -3.37
CA ILE A 244 4.19 19.77 -3.27
C ILE A 244 5.55 19.75 -3.96
N PHE A 245 5.63 20.14 -5.24
CA PHE A 245 6.90 20.11 -5.96
C PHE A 245 7.87 21.17 -5.47
N PHE A 246 7.39 22.34 -5.06
CA PHE A 246 8.22 23.36 -4.42
C PHE A 246 8.86 22.84 -3.13
N GLY A 247 8.08 22.22 -2.24
CA GLY A 247 8.61 21.65 -0.99
C GLY A 247 9.67 20.56 -1.22
N LEU A 248 9.46 19.68 -2.20
CA LEU A 248 10.44 18.66 -2.58
C LEU A 248 11.72 19.27 -3.15
N LYS A 249 11.59 20.28 -4.02
CA LYS A 249 12.72 21.02 -4.60
C LYS A 249 13.55 21.73 -3.55
N GLU A 250 12.92 22.46 -2.62
CA GLU A 250 13.61 23.15 -1.51
C GLU A 250 14.36 22.16 -0.60
N ALA A 251 13.82 20.95 -0.43
CA ALA A 251 14.47 19.88 0.30
C ALA A 251 15.57 19.16 -0.51
N GLY A 252 15.79 19.52 -1.78
CA GLY A 252 16.77 18.88 -2.66
C GLY A 252 16.41 17.44 -3.07
N ILE A 253 15.13 17.07 -2.99
CA ILE A 253 14.63 15.73 -3.30
C ILE A 253 14.08 15.74 -4.73
N PRO A 254 14.62 14.91 -5.65
CA PRO A 254 14.07 14.83 -7.01
C PRO A 254 12.66 14.24 -6.97
N ALA A 255 11.84 14.68 -7.93
CA ALA A 255 10.47 14.22 -8.06
C ALA A 255 10.12 13.86 -9.51
N ILE A 256 9.24 12.87 -9.68
CA ILE A 256 8.68 12.47 -10.97
C ILE A 256 7.16 12.49 -10.88
N ALA A 257 6.52 13.28 -11.74
CA ALA A 257 5.07 13.33 -11.90
C ALA A 257 4.61 12.36 -12.99
N GLY A 258 3.52 11.63 -12.75
CA GLY A 258 2.82 10.85 -13.80
C GLY A 258 1.57 11.57 -14.28
N THR A 259 1.36 11.65 -15.59
CA THR A 259 0.08 12.11 -16.15
C THR A 259 -1.04 11.11 -15.88
N LEU A 260 -2.27 11.59 -15.76
CA LEU A 260 -3.44 10.78 -15.44
C LEU A 260 -3.98 10.09 -16.69
N VAL A 261 -4.43 8.86 -16.50
CA VAL A 261 -5.04 8.03 -17.55
C VAL A 261 -6.43 7.55 -17.11
N SER A 262 -7.34 7.42 -18.08
CA SER A 262 -8.70 6.96 -17.85
C SER A 262 -9.20 6.11 -19.03
N ASN A 263 -10.15 5.22 -18.78
CA ASN A 263 -10.85 4.51 -19.83
C ASN A 263 -11.76 5.47 -20.60
N LEU A 264 -11.46 5.63 -21.89
CA LEU A 264 -12.21 6.47 -22.83
C LEU A 264 -13.12 5.64 -23.73
N LEU A 265 -12.69 4.43 -24.11
CA LEU A 265 -13.33 3.65 -25.16
C LEU A 265 -14.51 2.81 -24.70
N ASP A 266 -14.45 2.28 -23.47
CA ASP A 266 -15.38 1.25 -23.00
C ASP A 266 -16.30 1.73 -21.88
N GLN A 267 -16.07 2.95 -21.39
CA GLN A 267 -16.79 3.52 -20.26
C GLN A 267 -17.47 4.83 -20.66
N ALA A 268 -18.80 4.77 -20.77
CA ALA A 268 -19.65 5.93 -21.03
C ALA A 268 -19.56 6.96 -19.88
N PRO A 269 -19.86 8.24 -20.15
CA PRO A 269 -20.12 9.22 -19.09
C PRO A 269 -21.15 8.72 -18.08
N PHE A 270 -21.05 9.11 -16.81
CA PHE A 270 -22.02 8.72 -15.79
C PHE A 270 -23.39 9.38 -15.98
N TYR A 271 -23.40 10.63 -16.44
CA TYR A 271 -24.61 11.37 -16.82
C TYR A 271 -24.58 11.71 -18.31
N PRO A 272 -24.75 10.71 -19.20
CA PRO A 272 -24.66 10.91 -20.64
C PRO A 272 -25.73 11.85 -21.20
N GLU A 273 -26.85 12.02 -20.49
CA GLU A 273 -27.93 12.94 -20.85
C GLU A 273 -27.59 14.42 -20.64
N LEU A 274 -26.49 14.75 -19.94
CA LEU A 274 -26.11 16.13 -19.60
C LEU A 274 -25.00 16.66 -20.52
N SER A 275 -25.03 17.97 -20.76
CA SER A 275 -23.96 18.74 -21.45
C SER A 275 -23.50 18.20 -22.81
N GLY A 276 -24.27 17.31 -23.45
CA GLY A 276 -23.90 16.63 -24.70
C GLY A 276 -22.87 15.50 -24.54
N ALA A 277 -22.59 15.04 -23.31
CA ALA A 277 -21.57 14.03 -23.04
C ALA A 277 -21.87 12.69 -23.74
N GLY A 278 -23.13 12.23 -23.71
CA GLY A 278 -23.56 11.00 -24.36
C GLY A 278 -23.51 11.07 -25.89
N GLU A 279 -23.82 12.22 -26.47
CA GLU A 279 -23.74 12.44 -27.93
C GLU A 279 -22.29 12.36 -28.41
N ALA A 280 -21.38 13.05 -27.70
CA ALA A 280 -19.95 12.99 -27.98
C ALA A 280 -19.41 11.55 -27.82
N TYR A 281 -19.83 10.82 -26.79
CA TYR A 281 -19.42 9.44 -26.57
C TYR A 281 -19.88 8.53 -27.71
N LYS A 282 -21.17 8.61 -28.08
CA LYS A 282 -21.73 7.82 -29.18
C LYS A 282 -21.00 8.08 -30.50
N LYS A 283 -20.80 9.36 -30.85
CA LYS A 283 -20.05 9.74 -32.05
C LYS A 283 -18.61 9.22 -32.01
N GLY A 284 -17.95 9.29 -30.85
CA GLY A 284 -16.61 8.73 -30.65
C GLY A 284 -16.55 7.22 -30.91
N LYS A 285 -17.53 6.46 -30.44
CA LYS A 285 -17.64 5.01 -30.71
C LYS A 285 -17.85 4.71 -32.19
N GLU A 286 -18.76 5.42 -32.86
CA GLU A 286 -19.01 5.26 -34.30
C GLU A 286 -17.75 5.55 -35.13
N LEU A 287 -17.02 6.61 -34.79
CA LEU A 287 -15.75 6.96 -35.45
C LEU A 287 -14.66 5.90 -35.22
N PHE A 288 -14.61 5.33 -34.01
CA PHE A 288 -13.67 4.26 -33.69
C PHE A 288 -13.94 3.01 -34.52
N GLU A 289 -15.21 2.58 -34.61
CA GLU A 289 -15.63 1.45 -35.44
C GLU A 289 -15.38 1.69 -36.93
N ALA A 290 -15.45 2.95 -37.38
CA ALA A 290 -15.10 3.35 -38.74
C ALA A 290 -13.59 3.47 -39.01
N GLY A 291 -12.72 3.15 -38.03
CA GLY A 291 -11.26 3.24 -38.14
C GLY A 291 -10.70 4.68 -38.09
N LYS A 292 -11.54 5.68 -37.80
CA LYS A 292 -11.15 7.10 -37.70
C LYS A 292 -10.65 7.44 -36.31
N HIS A 293 -9.59 6.76 -35.88
CA HIS A 293 -9.16 6.75 -34.49
C HIS A 293 -8.80 8.13 -33.90
N LYS A 294 -8.23 9.03 -34.70
CA LYS A 294 -7.89 10.40 -34.23
C LYS A 294 -9.15 11.20 -33.89
N GLU A 295 -10.12 11.22 -34.80
CA GLU A 295 -11.40 11.91 -34.59
C GLU A 295 -12.19 11.25 -33.44
N ALA A 296 -12.12 9.92 -33.33
CA ALA A 296 -12.70 9.18 -32.22
C ALA A 296 -12.10 9.59 -30.88
N LEU A 297 -10.78 9.71 -30.79
CA LEU A 297 -10.09 10.14 -29.57
C LEU A 297 -10.55 11.53 -29.13
N GLU A 298 -10.63 12.49 -30.06
CA GLU A 298 -11.10 13.86 -29.78
C GLU A 298 -12.54 13.85 -29.22
N GLN A 299 -13.44 13.07 -29.81
CA GLN A 299 -14.83 12.96 -29.36
C GLN A 299 -14.97 12.25 -28.01
N LEU A 300 -14.20 11.18 -27.76
CA LEU A 300 -14.25 10.46 -26.48
C LEU A 300 -13.61 11.28 -25.34
N GLN A 301 -12.56 12.05 -25.64
CA GLN A 301 -12.00 13.02 -24.70
C GLN A 301 -13.01 14.13 -24.37
N GLN A 302 -13.71 14.64 -25.38
CA GLN A 302 -14.78 15.61 -25.19
C GLN A 302 -15.90 15.03 -24.32
N ALA A 303 -16.33 13.78 -24.56
CA ALA A 303 -17.34 13.11 -23.76
C ALA A 303 -16.94 13.01 -22.28
N LYS A 304 -15.67 12.63 -21.99
CA LYS A 304 -15.13 12.61 -20.63
C LYS A 304 -15.16 14.00 -19.98
N ASP A 305 -14.74 15.04 -20.70
CA ASP A 305 -14.67 16.39 -20.14
C ASP A 305 -16.04 17.05 -19.97
N LEU A 306 -17.05 16.62 -20.73
CA LEU A 306 -18.44 17.05 -20.59
C LEU A 306 -19.21 16.29 -19.49
N ASP A 307 -18.70 15.14 -19.03
CA ASP A 307 -19.28 14.40 -17.91
C ASP A 307 -19.26 15.27 -16.65
N GLU A 308 -20.44 15.61 -16.15
CA GLU A 308 -20.57 16.50 -15.00
C GLU A 308 -20.28 15.77 -13.68
N LEU A 309 -20.33 14.44 -13.66
CA LEU A 309 -19.82 13.65 -12.52
C LEU A 309 -18.33 13.32 -12.75
N ARG A 310 -17.47 14.23 -12.31
CA ARG A 310 -16.02 14.24 -12.62
C ARG A 310 -15.16 13.29 -11.80
N PHE A 311 -15.45 12.00 -11.84
CA PHE A 311 -14.56 10.96 -11.28
C PHE A 311 -13.32 10.75 -12.15
N ARG A 312 -13.46 10.92 -13.48
CA ARG A 312 -12.32 10.99 -14.38
C ARG A 312 -11.77 12.42 -14.37
N ALA A 313 -10.46 12.55 -14.14
CA ALA A 313 -9.78 13.83 -14.18
C ALA A 313 -9.97 14.51 -15.56
N PRO A 314 -10.28 15.83 -15.61
CA PRO A 314 -10.34 16.59 -16.85
C PRO A 314 -9.00 16.58 -17.60
N LEU A 315 -9.02 16.79 -18.92
CA LEU A 315 -7.76 16.92 -19.69
C LEU A 315 -6.85 18.03 -19.15
N GLU A 316 -7.45 19.12 -18.66
CA GLU A 316 -6.74 20.27 -18.09
C GLU A 316 -5.81 19.87 -16.92
N PHE A 317 -6.11 18.78 -16.20
CA PHE A 317 -5.26 18.33 -15.10
C PHE A 317 -3.91 17.82 -15.60
N ASN A 318 -3.86 17.14 -16.75
CA ASN A 318 -2.58 16.74 -17.34
C ASN A 318 -1.77 17.95 -17.81
N THR A 319 -2.43 19.02 -18.28
CA THR A 319 -1.78 20.29 -18.59
C THR A 319 -1.17 20.91 -17.33
N ILE A 320 -1.93 20.95 -16.23
CA ILE A 320 -1.46 21.46 -14.93
C ILE A 320 -0.28 20.62 -14.42
N ILE A 321 -0.37 19.29 -14.44
CA ILE A 321 0.71 18.39 -14.00
C ILE A 321 2.01 18.69 -14.75
N ARG A 322 1.95 18.75 -16.09
CA ARG A 322 3.13 19.02 -16.92
C ARG A 322 3.74 20.37 -16.56
N LYS A 323 2.93 21.42 -16.59
CA LYS A 323 3.39 22.79 -16.34
C LYS A 323 3.99 22.96 -14.95
N VAL A 324 3.27 22.54 -13.90
CA VAL A 324 3.70 22.74 -12.52
C VAL A 324 4.96 21.92 -12.21
N ALA A 325 5.04 20.68 -12.68
CA ALA A 325 6.23 19.86 -12.50
C ALA A 325 7.44 20.46 -13.22
N GLU A 326 7.28 20.88 -14.48
CA GLU A 326 8.35 21.51 -15.28
C GLU A 326 8.82 22.83 -14.65
N ASP A 327 7.90 23.70 -14.20
CA ASP A 327 8.20 24.98 -13.54
C ASP A 327 9.03 24.77 -12.25
N GLN A 328 8.85 23.63 -11.58
CA GLN A 328 9.60 23.25 -10.38
C GLN A 328 10.83 22.36 -10.65
N GLY A 329 11.09 21.98 -11.90
CA GLY A 329 12.21 21.12 -12.28
C GLY A 329 12.02 19.63 -11.97
N ALA A 330 10.78 19.19 -11.71
CA ALA A 330 10.43 17.79 -11.62
C ALA A 330 10.26 17.18 -13.02
N LEU A 331 10.61 15.90 -13.17
CA LEU A 331 10.41 15.19 -14.44
C LEU A 331 8.96 14.77 -14.59
N VAL A 332 8.48 14.68 -15.82
CA VAL A 332 7.12 14.22 -16.12
C VAL A 332 7.18 12.97 -16.99
N VAL A 333 6.51 11.92 -16.53
CA VAL A 333 6.29 10.69 -17.28
C VAL A 333 4.89 10.73 -17.88
N ALA A 334 4.81 10.59 -19.20
CA ALA A 334 3.56 10.60 -19.96
C ALA A 334 2.84 9.24 -19.90
N VAL A 335 2.36 8.83 -18.71
CA VAL A 335 1.63 7.57 -18.50
C VAL A 335 0.41 7.48 -19.44
N ASP A 336 -0.31 8.59 -19.61
CA ASP A 336 -1.41 8.73 -20.58
C ASP A 336 -1.03 8.29 -22.00
N SER A 337 0.13 8.76 -22.48
CA SER A 337 0.63 8.50 -23.83
C SER A 337 1.16 7.05 -23.97
N VAL A 338 1.81 6.54 -22.93
CA VAL A 338 2.28 5.14 -22.89
C VAL A 338 1.09 4.19 -22.96
N PHE A 339 0.03 4.43 -22.17
CA PHE A 339 -1.19 3.63 -22.22
C PHE A 339 -1.87 3.70 -23.58
N ALA A 340 -1.99 4.91 -24.16
CA ALA A 340 -2.55 5.09 -25.50
C ALA A 340 -1.77 4.28 -26.55
N SER A 341 -0.43 4.31 -26.50
CA SER A 341 0.43 3.63 -27.48
C SER A 341 0.24 2.12 -27.55
N LEU A 342 -0.19 1.49 -26.46
CA LEU A 342 -0.44 0.05 -26.37
C LEU A 342 -1.92 -0.32 -26.44
N SER A 343 -2.80 0.67 -26.60
CA SER A 343 -4.25 0.46 -26.68
C SER A 343 -4.70 0.33 -28.15
N PRO A 344 -5.71 -0.51 -28.44
CA PRO A 344 -6.30 -0.59 -29.77
C PRO A 344 -6.72 0.78 -30.31
N GLY A 345 -6.29 1.11 -31.52
CA GLY A 345 -6.56 2.41 -32.15
C GLY A 345 -5.95 3.62 -31.42
N GLY A 346 -5.04 3.43 -30.46
CA GLY A 346 -4.48 4.54 -29.69
C GLY A 346 -5.43 5.10 -28.61
N ILE A 347 -6.53 4.41 -28.29
CA ILE A 347 -7.53 4.90 -27.33
C ILE A 347 -7.63 3.94 -26.15
N VAL A 348 -7.38 4.47 -24.95
CA VAL A 348 -7.36 3.68 -23.71
C VAL A 348 -8.74 3.10 -23.40
N GLY A 349 -8.75 1.79 -23.15
CA GLY A 349 -9.95 1.01 -22.88
C GLY A 349 -9.69 -0.13 -21.89
N SER A 350 -10.59 -1.11 -21.87
CA SER A 350 -10.60 -2.27 -20.97
C SER A 350 -9.40 -3.22 -21.18
N SER A 351 -8.64 -3.04 -22.28
CA SER A 351 -7.37 -3.74 -22.47
C SER A 351 -6.32 -3.40 -21.41
N LEU A 352 -6.41 -2.21 -20.79
CA LEU A 352 -5.49 -1.73 -19.76
C LEU A 352 -6.19 -1.20 -18.50
N MET A 353 -7.53 -1.04 -18.52
CA MET A 353 -8.32 -0.48 -17.42
C MET A 353 -9.38 -1.49 -16.94
N THR A 354 -9.77 -1.43 -15.67
CA THR A 354 -10.89 -2.21 -15.13
C THR A 354 -12.20 -1.45 -15.12
N ASP A 355 -12.14 -0.14 -14.89
CA ASP A 355 -13.28 0.78 -14.86
C ASP A 355 -12.90 2.12 -15.52
N HIS A 356 -13.53 3.23 -15.11
CA HIS A 356 -13.22 4.56 -15.62
C HIS A 356 -11.78 5.01 -15.42
N LEU A 357 -11.09 4.60 -14.35
CA LEU A 357 -9.81 5.22 -13.96
C LEU A 357 -8.80 4.28 -13.28
N HIS A 358 -9.18 3.06 -12.93
CA HIS A 358 -8.28 2.08 -12.34
C HIS A 358 -7.68 1.17 -13.42
N PRO A 359 -6.33 1.09 -13.52
CA PRO A 359 -5.66 0.13 -14.38
C PRO A 359 -5.97 -1.33 -13.99
N ASN A 360 -5.96 -2.22 -14.97
CA ASN A 360 -5.86 -3.67 -14.73
C ASN A 360 -4.39 -4.06 -14.44
N LEU A 361 -4.10 -5.31 -14.10
CA LEU A 361 -2.71 -5.75 -13.80
C LEU A 361 -1.72 -5.44 -14.94
N LYS A 362 -2.14 -5.56 -16.21
CA LYS A 362 -1.31 -5.19 -17.36
C LYS A 362 -1.07 -3.68 -17.40
N GLY A 363 -2.10 -2.88 -17.15
CA GLY A 363 -2.00 -1.44 -17.00
C GLY A 363 -1.07 -1.03 -15.84
N TYR A 364 -1.15 -1.68 -14.67
CA TYR A 364 -0.25 -1.40 -13.55
C TYR A 364 1.20 -1.79 -13.84
N SER A 365 1.45 -2.92 -14.52
CA SER A 365 2.79 -3.25 -15.00
C SER A 365 3.31 -2.18 -15.97
N LEU A 366 2.47 -1.70 -16.89
CA LEU A 366 2.83 -0.66 -17.85
C LEU A 366 3.11 0.69 -17.16
N MET A 367 2.33 1.04 -16.15
CA MET A 367 2.54 2.22 -15.32
C MET A 367 3.88 2.15 -14.58
N ALA A 368 4.25 0.96 -14.07
CA ALA A 368 5.56 0.73 -13.48
C ALA A 368 6.70 0.94 -14.50
N ASP A 369 6.53 0.47 -15.73
CA ASP A 369 7.50 0.69 -16.81
C ASP A 369 7.67 2.17 -17.17
N ALA A 370 6.56 2.92 -17.19
CA ALA A 370 6.57 4.35 -17.43
C ALA A 370 7.39 5.08 -16.34
N PHE A 371 7.13 4.81 -15.06
CA PHE A 371 7.88 5.41 -13.96
C PHE A 371 9.34 4.94 -13.91
N LEU A 372 9.61 3.67 -14.22
CA LEU A 372 10.96 3.13 -14.31
C LEU A 372 11.78 3.83 -15.41
N SER A 373 11.16 4.16 -16.54
CA SER A 373 11.77 4.97 -17.59
C SER A 373 12.14 6.37 -17.06
N GLY A 374 11.24 7.00 -16.29
CA GLY A 374 11.51 8.27 -15.61
C GLY A 374 12.67 8.19 -14.62
N ILE A 375 12.74 7.12 -13.83
CA ILE A 375 13.85 6.87 -12.88
C ILE A 375 15.18 6.75 -13.61
N ASN A 376 15.21 5.99 -14.71
CA ASN A 376 16.40 5.84 -15.54
C ASN A 376 16.81 7.17 -16.19
N ALA A 377 15.85 7.95 -16.70
CA ALA A 377 16.09 9.27 -17.29
C ALA A 377 16.58 10.31 -16.27
N ASN A 378 16.17 10.20 -15.01
CA ASN A 378 16.65 11.06 -13.92
C ASN A 378 18.13 10.81 -13.58
N GLY A 379 18.67 9.63 -13.91
CA GLY A 379 20.08 9.29 -13.69
C GLY A 379 20.45 9.07 -12.21
N MET A 380 19.47 8.84 -11.34
CA MET A 380 19.73 8.63 -9.91
C MET A 380 20.48 7.33 -9.61
N ILE A 381 20.31 6.30 -10.44
CA ILE A 381 20.99 5.01 -10.31
C ILE A 381 22.18 4.99 -11.27
N LYS A 382 23.39 5.11 -10.73
CA LYS A 382 24.64 5.16 -11.52
C LYS A 382 25.15 3.77 -11.90
N ASP A 383 24.71 2.74 -11.20
CA ASP A 383 25.07 1.36 -11.48
C ASP A 383 24.58 0.92 -12.86
N SER A 384 25.32 0.02 -13.50
CA SER A 384 24.84 -0.65 -14.72
C SER A 384 23.80 -1.71 -14.36
N PRO A 385 22.70 -1.82 -15.11
CA PRO A 385 21.69 -2.83 -14.84
C PRO A 385 22.19 -4.22 -15.23
N ALA A 386 21.87 -5.23 -14.42
CA ALA A 386 22.20 -6.64 -14.66
C ALA A 386 21.45 -7.24 -15.85
N ILE A 387 20.32 -6.63 -16.22
CA ILE A 387 19.48 -7.01 -17.36
C ILE A 387 19.15 -5.72 -18.13
N PRO A 388 19.15 -5.70 -19.48
CA PRO A 388 18.76 -4.51 -20.21
C PRO A 388 17.32 -4.07 -19.90
N TYR A 389 17.13 -2.76 -19.74
CA TYR A 389 15.82 -2.12 -19.60
C TYR A 389 14.88 -2.51 -20.75
N GLY A 390 13.60 -2.75 -20.44
CA GLY A 390 12.57 -3.08 -21.44
C GLY A 390 12.80 -4.41 -22.18
N SER A 391 13.70 -5.27 -21.71
CA SER A 391 13.95 -6.55 -22.37
C SER A 391 12.86 -7.58 -22.05
N PRO A 392 12.53 -8.50 -22.98
CA PRO A 392 11.57 -9.58 -22.73
C PRO A 392 11.95 -10.48 -21.53
N LYS A 393 13.25 -10.56 -21.22
CA LYS A 393 13.77 -11.28 -20.05
C LYS A 393 13.33 -10.63 -18.74
N LEU A 394 13.41 -9.29 -18.65
CA LEU A 394 12.95 -8.55 -17.46
C LEU A 394 11.45 -8.78 -17.23
N ASP A 395 10.65 -8.70 -18.29
CA ASP A 395 9.20 -8.90 -18.19
C ASP A 395 8.83 -10.32 -17.79
N SER A 396 9.50 -11.33 -18.38
CA SER A 396 9.28 -12.74 -18.04
C SER A 396 9.64 -13.03 -16.58
N LEU A 397 10.76 -12.49 -16.09
CA LEU A 397 11.17 -12.66 -14.69
C LEU A 397 10.23 -11.92 -13.74
N THR A 398 9.78 -10.72 -14.11
CA THR A 398 8.81 -9.95 -13.31
C THR A 398 7.49 -10.71 -13.19
N ALA A 399 6.98 -11.26 -14.31
CA ALA A 399 5.75 -12.06 -14.30
C ALA A 399 5.88 -13.33 -13.45
N LEU A 400 7.03 -14.01 -13.53
CA LEU A 400 7.31 -15.21 -12.75
C LEU A 400 7.40 -14.93 -11.24
N GLN A 401 8.04 -13.83 -10.85
CA GLN A 401 8.28 -13.47 -9.45
C GLN A 401 7.16 -12.63 -8.83
N CYS A 402 6.16 -12.20 -9.62
CA CYS A 402 5.04 -11.41 -9.12
C CYS A 402 4.28 -12.18 -8.02
N PRO A 403 4.25 -11.69 -6.77
CA PRO A 403 3.62 -12.37 -5.65
C PRO A 403 2.10 -12.13 -5.65
N PHE A 404 1.43 -12.64 -6.68
CA PHE A 404 0.01 -12.45 -6.96
C PHE A 404 -0.63 -13.78 -7.35
N SER A 405 -1.68 -14.22 -6.65
CA SER A 405 -2.32 -15.53 -6.87
C SER A 405 -3.70 -15.43 -7.55
N ARG A 406 -4.32 -16.59 -7.78
CA ARG A 406 -5.70 -16.64 -8.26
C ARG A 406 -6.66 -16.01 -7.26
N LEU A 407 -6.42 -16.19 -5.96
CA LEU A 407 -7.25 -15.60 -4.91
C LEU A 407 -7.26 -14.06 -5.02
N ASP A 408 -6.11 -13.44 -5.23
CA ASP A 408 -6.03 -11.98 -5.44
C ASP A 408 -6.87 -11.52 -6.63
N SER A 409 -6.79 -12.25 -7.75
CA SER A 409 -7.58 -11.97 -8.95
C SER A 409 -9.09 -12.05 -8.66
N ALA A 410 -9.51 -13.05 -7.89
CA ALA A 410 -10.91 -13.25 -7.50
C ALA A 410 -11.37 -12.15 -6.53
N ILE A 411 -10.56 -11.78 -5.54
CA ILE A 411 -10.86 -10.68 -4.61
C ILE A 411 -11.04 -9.37 -5.38
N ALA A 412 -10.10 -9.04 -6.26
CA ALA A 412 -10.17 -7.84 -7.09
C ALA A 412 -11.44 -7.82 -7.96
N PHE A 413 -11.79 -8.95 -8.57
CA PHE A 413 -13.03 -9.10 -9.34
C PHE A 413 -14.27 -8.81 -8.47
N TYR A 414 -14.39 -9.43 -7.29
CA TYR A 414 -15.57 -9.26 -6.43
C TYR A 414 -15.65 -7.87 -5.80
N ARG A 415 -14.51 -7.24 -5.48
CA ARG A 415 -14.45 -5.81 -5.07
C ARG A 415 -14.99 -4.89 -6.16
N LEU A 416 -14.50 -5.07 -7.39
CA LEU A 416 -14.93 -4.28 -8.55
C LEU A 416 -16.41 -4.51 -8.86
N ALA A 417 -16.87 -5.76 -8.84
CA ALA A 417 -18.26 -6.13 -9.01
C ALA A 417 -19.17 -5.44 -7.97
N GLY A 418 -18.76 -5.42 -6.71
CA GLY A 418 -19.47 -4.73 -5.64
C GLY A 418 -19.62 -3.22 -5.90
N ILE A 419 -18.52 -2.55 -6.25
CA ILE A 419 -18.52 -1.09 -6.50
C ILE A 419 -19.29 -0.72 -7.77
N THR A 420 -19.08 -1.45 -8.87
CA THR A 420 -19.77 -1.19 -10.14
C THR A 420 -21.26 -1.57 -10.12
N SER A 421 -21.69 -2.36 -9.14
CA SER A 421 -23.11 -2.64 -8.91
C SER A 421 -23.88 -1.53 -8.18
N GLN A 422 -23.17 -0.48 -7.73
CA GLN A 422 -23.71 0.63 -6.94
C GLN A 422 -23.54 1.97 -7.68
N TRP A 423 -24.03 3.05 -7.08
CA TRP A 423 -23.78 4.39 -7.59
C TRP A 423 -22.27 4.67 -7.65
N PRO A 424 -21.76 5.37 -8.69
CA PRO A 424 -22.49 5.98 -9.81
C PRO A 424 -22.68 5.07 -11.04
N PHE A 425 -22.09 3.87 -11.07
CA PHE A 425 -22.18 2.94 -12.20
C PHE A 425 -23.60 2.38 -12.40
N ASN A 426 -24.30 2.11 -11.30
CA ASN A 426 -25.68 1.66 -11.29
C ASN A 426 -26.55 2.65 -10.50
N ARG A 427 -27.27 3.49 -11.25
CA ARG A 427 -28.19 4.51 -10.71
C ARG A 427 -29.56 3.97 -10.27
N SER A 428 -29.81 2.66 -10.40
CA SER A 428 -31.12 2.07 -10.02
C SER A 428 -31.37 2.01 -8.51
N GLY A 429 -30.33 2.20 -7.69
CA GLY A 429 -30.39 2.08 -6.23
C GLY A 429 -30.62 0.65 -5.71
N LYS A 430 -30.73 -0.35 -6.60
CA LYS A 430 -30.90 -1.75 -6.22
C LYS A 430 -29.55 -2.35 -5.86
N LYS A 431 -29.39 -2.74 -4.59
CA LYS A 431 -28.24 -3.53 -4.15
C LYS A 431 -28.28 -4.89 -4.83
N VAL A 432 -27.18 -5.27 -5.47
CA VAL A 432 -26.99 -6.61 -6.05
C VAL A 432 -26.01 -7.37 -5.18
N GLU A 433 -26.38 -8.58 -4.75
CA GLU A 433 -25.48 -9.42 -3.96
C GLU A 433 -24.37 -10.00 -4.84
N LEU A 434 -23.14 -10.11 -4.32
CA LEU A 434 -21.95 -10.49 -5.10
C LEU A 434 -22.09 -11.86 -5.78
N GLU A 435 -22.73 -12.83 -5.10
CA GLU A 435 -23.01 -14.16 -5.63
C GLU A 435 -24.00 -14.15 -6.80
N GLN A 436 -24.85 -13.12 -6.87
CA GLN A 436 -25.79 -12.93 -7.99
C GLN A 436 -25.09 -12.30 -9.19
N ILE A 437 -24.06 -11.47 -8.96
CA ILE A 437 -23.22 -10.92 -10.03
C ILE A 437 -22.42 -12.05 -10.70
N ARG A 438 -21.82 -12.93 -9.90
CA ARG A 438 -21.16 -14.14 -10.38
C ARG A 438 -21.20 -15.24 -9.33
N LYS A 439 -21.81 -16.37 -9.72
CA LYS A 439 -21.83 -17.57 -8.88
C LYS A 439 -20.39 -18.03 -8.58
N PRO A 440 -20.04 -18.28 -7.31
CA PRO A 440 -18.72 -18.77 -6.95
C PRO A 440 -18.46 -20.13 -7.61
N ILE A 441 -17.31 -20.27 -8.26
CA ILE A 441 -16.92 -21.48 -8.99
C ILE A 441 -16.38 -22.54 -8.03
N ASP A 442 -15.62 -22.13 -7.02
CA ASP A 442 -14.93 -23.03 -6.10
C ASP A 442 -14.68 -22.39 -4.72
N PHE A 443 -13.90 -23.08 -3.90
CA PHE A 443 -13.56 -22.64 -2.55
C PHE A 443 -12.84 -21.28 -2.51
N ILE A 444 -12.00 -20.98 -3.49
CA ILE A 444 -11.25 -19.71 -3.53
C ILE A 444 -12.20 -18.55 -3.83
N ASP A 445 -13.18 -18.75 -4.72
CA ASP A 445 -14.21 -17.72 -4.97
C ASP A 445 -15.02 -17.45 -3.69
N SER A 446 -15.32 -18.48 -2.90
CA SER A 446 -15.97 -18.31 -1.59
C SER A 446 -15.13 -17.49 -0.59
N LEU A 447 -13.80 -17.69 -0.57
CA LEU A 447 -12.89 -16.88 0.25
C LEU A 447 -12.80 -15.44 -0.28
N ALA A 448 -12.79 -15.27 -1.60
CA ALA A 448 -12.70 -13.98 -2.24
C ALA A 448 -13.92 -13.10 -1.93
N ILE A 449 -15.13 -13.68 -1.94
CA ILE A 449 -16.36 -12.97 -1.57
C ILE A 449 -16.33 -12.52 -0.11
N GLN A 450 -15.97 -13.42 0.81
CA GLN A 450 -15.83 -13.09 2.24
C GLN A 450 -14.81 -11.95 2.44
N SER A 451 -13.70 -11.98 1.71
CA SER A 451 -12.68 -10.93 1.79
C SER A 451 -13.14 -9.61 1.18
N ALA A 452 -13.84 -9.64 0.04
CA ALA A 452 -14.39 -8.45 -0.59
C ALA A 452 -15.48 -7.76 0.28
N ARG A 453 -16.19 -8.52 1.12
CA ARG A 453 -17.14 -8.00 2.11
C ARG A 453 -16.50 -7.52 3.42
N GLY A 454 -15.21 -7.77 3.63
CA GLY A 454 -14.52 -7.48 4.89
C GLY A 454 -14.83 -8.46 6.03
N GLU A 455 -15.49 -9.60 5.75
CA GLU A 455 -15.75 -10.67 6.72
C GLU A 455 -14.49 -11.49 7.04
N LEU A 456 -13.55 -11.50 6.09
CA LEU A 456 -12.27 -12.20 6.20
C LEU A 456 -11.15 -11.26 5.79
N THR A 457 -10.14 -11.10 6.65
CA THR A 457 -8.97 -10.29 6.28
C THR A 457 -8.23 -10.95 5.11
N TRP A 458 -7.57 -10.14 4.28
CA TRP A 458 -6.86 -10.62 3.10
C TRP A 458 -5.83 -11.70 3.48
N ASP A 459 -5.06 -11.50 4.54
CA ASP A 459 -4.06 -12.46 5.02
C ASP A 459 -4.66 -13.78 5.51
N ALA A 460 -5.81 -13.72 6.19
CA ALA A 460 -6.54 -14.90 6.63
C ALA A 460 -7.14 -15.67 5.44
N ALA A 461 -7.56 -14.98 4.37
CA ALA A 461 -8.02 -15.62 3.14
C ALA A 461 -6.90 -16.41 2.46
N HIS A 462 -5.70 -15.84 2.33
CA HIS A 462 -4.54 -16.54 1.77
C HIS A 462 -4.10 -17.73 2.63
N THR A 463 -4.11 -17.59 3.96
CA THR A 463 -3.80 -18.72 4.86
C THR A 463 -4.78 -19.88 4.66
N LYS A 464 -6.09 -19.60 4.61
CA LYS A 464 -7.12 -20.63 4.34
C LYS A 464 -7.01 -21.24 2.95
N ALA A 465 -6.61 -20.47 1.94
CA ALA A 465 -6.34 -20.98 0.61
C ALA A 465 -5.14 -21.94 0.64
N ALA A 466 -4.05 -21.58 1.32
CA ALA A 466 -2.89 -22.44 1.50
C ALA A 466 -3.27 -23.75 2.21
N ASP A 467 -4.02 -23.69 3.31
CA ASP A 467 -4.51 -24.89 4.03
C ASP A 467 -5.31 -25.82 3.10
N ARG A 468 -6.15 -25.24 2.22
CA ARG A 468 -6.87 -26.03 1.21
C ARG A 468 -5.93 -26.71 0.23
N TYR A 469 -4.86 -26.03 -0.21
CA TYR A 469 -3.89 -26.60 -1.13
C TYR A 469 -2.99 -27.66 -0.49
N VAL A 470 -2.67 -27.55 0.81
CA VAL A 470 -2.00 -28.62 1.57
C VAL A 470 -2.83 -29.91 1.52
N LEU A 471 -4.14 -29.81 1.81
CA LEU A 471 -5.05 -30.97 1.75
C LEU A 471 -5.16 -31.59 0.34
N LEU A 472 -4.91 -30.80 -0.70
CA LEU A 472 -4.94 -31.26 -2.10
C LEU A 472 -3.59 -31.79 -2.59
N GLY A 473 -2.51 -31.64 -1.81
CA GLY A 473 -1.17 -32.02 -2.24
C GLY A 473 -0.54 -31.06 -3.27
N ASP A 474 -1.09 -29.86 -3.45
CA ASP A 474 -0.61 -28.88 -4.44
C ASP A 474 0.48 -27.97 -3.85
N VAL A 475 1.73 -28.44 -3.89
CA VAL A 475 2.90 -27.74 -3.34
C VAL A 475 3.08 -26.36 -3.97
N ALA A 476 2.86 -26.24 -5.28
CA ALA A 476 3.10 -24.99 -6.01
C ALA A 476 2.11 -23.91 -5.57
N SER A 477 0.84 -24.27 -5.38
CA SER A 477 -0.17 -23.33 -4.89
C SER A 477 0.04 -22.96 -3.42
N VAL A 478 0.43 -23.91 -2.55
CA VAL A 478 0.81 -23.60 -1.16
C VAL A 478 1.95 -22.57 -1.12
N GLU A 479 3.02 -22.82 -1.87
CA GLU A 479 4.15 -21.90 -1.95
C GLU A 479 3.69 -20.54 -2.48
N LYS A 480 2.86 -20.52 -3.53
CA LYS A 480 2.34 -19.27 -4.09
C LYS A 480 1.57 -18.43 -3.07
N GLU A 481 0.64 -19.02 -2.33
CA GLU A 481 -0.18 -18.28 -1.35
C GLU A 481 0.67 -17.72 -0.19
N TYR A 482 1.65 -18.48 0.31
CA TYR A 482 2.54 -17.95 1.34
C TYR A 482 3.54 -16.93 0.80
N ARG A 483 4.01 -17.05 -0.45
CA ARG A 483 4.88 -16.05 -1.08
C ARG A 483 4.15 -14.72 -1.31
N VAL A 484 2.84 -14.76 -1.55
CA VAL A 484 1.96 -13.57 -1.57
C VAL A 484 1.97 -12.87 -0.21
N LEU A 485 1.77 -13.62 0.88
CA LEU A 485 1.83 -13.10 2.25
C LEU A 485 3.20 -12.55 2.62
N ILE A 486 4.25 -13.31 2.33
CA ILE A 486 5.65 -12.94 2.58
C ILE A 486 6.02 -11.65 1.84
N ALA A 487 5.54 -11.44 0.61
CA ALA A 487 5.84 -10.21 -0.11
C ALA A 487 5.30 -8.94 0.60
N GLN A 488 4.12 -9.03 1.22
CA GLN A 488 3.52 -7.94 1.98
C GLN A 488 4.10 -7.82 3.39
N PHE A 489 4.33 -8.95 4.05
CA PHE A 489 4.73 -9.03 5.46
C PHE A 489 6.14 -9.60 5.63
N HIS A 490 7.07 -9.21 4.76
CA HIS A 490 8.43 -9.75 4.68
C HIS A 490 9.26 -9.57 5.97
N TYR A 491 8.78 -8.75 6.89
CA TYR A 491 9.40 -8.49 8.20
C TYR A 491 8.79 -9.35 9.33
N ILE A 492 7.81 -10.21 9.03
CA ILE A 492 7.11 -11.06 10.00
C ILE A 492 7.50 -12.53 9.77
N PRO A 493 8.34 -13.13 10.65
CA PRO A 493 8.78 -14.53 10.53
C PRO A 493 7.64 -15.54 10.42
N LYS A 494 6.49 -15.25 11.06
CA LYS A 494 5.29 -16.11 11.09
C LYS A 494 4.91 -16.68 9.72
N PHE A 495 4.99 -15.90 8.65
CA PHE A 495 4.58 -16.36 7.31
C PHE A 495 5.60 -17.27 6.64
N TYR A 496 6.89 -17.07 6.92
CA TYR A 496 7.96 -17.99 6.51
C TYR A 496 7.87 -19.30 7.28
N ASP A 497 7.62 -19.23 8.59
CA ASP A 497 7.44 -20.39 9.45
C ASP A 497 6.23 -21.23 9.05
N ALA A 498 5.12 -20.57 8.68
CA ALA A 498 3.92 -21.24 8.19
C ALA A 498 4.17 -21.94 6.84
N LEU A 499 4.90 -21.30 5.91
CA LEU A 499 5.33 -21.93 4.66
C LEU A 499 6.22 -23.15 4.94
N ALA A 500 7.21 -23.02 5.82
CA ALA A 500 8.10 -24.12 6.19
C ALA A 500 7.33 -25.30 6.78
N ASN A 501 6.39 -25.04 7.71
CA ASN A 501 5.56 -26.09 8.30
C ASN A 501 4.72 -26.82 7.25
N ALA A 502 4.05 -26.08 6.37
CA ALA A 502 3.25 -26.66 5.30
C ALA A 502 4.11 -27.54 4.37
N LEU A 503 5.30 -27.06 3.99
CA LEU A 503 6.23 -27.82 3.15
C LEU A 503 6.77 -29.07 3.87
N MET A 504 7.06 -29.00 5.17
CA MET A 504 7.45 -30.19 5.95
C MET A 504 6.33 -31.22 6.03
N GLU A 505 5.08 -30.80 6.22
CA GLU A 505 3.91 -31.69 6.21
C GLU A 505 3.76 -32.40 4.85
N MET A 506 4.05 -31.69 3.77
CA MET A 506 4.06 -32.21 2.41
C MET A 506 5.34 -32.96 2.04
N LYS A 507 6.29 -33.12 2.98
CA LYS A 507 7.59 -33.80 2.82
C LYS A 507 8.56 -33.12 1.85
N GLU A 508 8.35 -31.84 1.55
CA GLU A 508 9.19 -30.99 0.72
C GLU A 508 10.31 -30.35 1.56
N TYR A 509 11.16 -31.19 2.17
CA TYR A 509 12.13 -30.78 3.19
C TYR A 509 13.17 -29.78 2.69
N GLY A 510 13.61 -29.89 1.43
CA GLY A 510 14.56 -28.95 0.84
C GLY A 510 13.98 -27.53 0.77
N LYS A 511 12.76 -27.39 0.25
CA LYS A 511 12.06 -26.11 0.20
C LYS A 511 11.73 -25.58 1.59
N ALA A 512 11.37 -26.47 2.53
CA ALA A 512 11.13 -26.08 3.91
C ALA A 512 12.40 -25.51 4.56
N SER A 513 13.57 -26.13 4.32
CA SER A 513 14.86 -25.62 4.79
C SER A 513 15.13 -24.22 4.26
N ASP A 514 14.84 -23.96 2.98
CA ASP A 514 15.03 -22.64 2.39
C ASP A 514 14.10 -21.58 3.01
N ALA A 515 12.82 -21.91 3.20
CA ALA A 515 11.87 -21.02 3.90
C ALA A 515 12.31 -20.72 5.36
N LEU A 516 12.87 -21.70 6.07
CA LEU A 516 13.39 -21.51 7.43
C LEU A 516 14.64 -20.62 7.46
N LYS A 517 15.55 -20.73 6.47
CA LYS A 517 16.71 -19.83 6.35
C LYS A 517 16.26 -18.40 6.08
N GLU A 518 15.25 -18.22 5.24
CA GLU A 518 14.63 -16.91 5.01
C GLU A 518 14.02 -16.37 6.31
N SER A 519 13.24 -17.17 7.05
CA SER A 519 12.70 -16.80 8.37
C SER A 519 13.79 -16.34 9.34
N TYR A 520 14.85 -17.15 9.46
CA TYR A 520 16.01 -16.85 10.30
C TYR A 520 16.69 -15.53 9.90
N SER A 521 16.79 -15.23 8.60
CA SER A 521 17.39 -13.99 8.12
C SER A 521 16.58 -12.74 8.48
N VAL A 522 15.26 -12.88 8.64
CA VAL A 522 14.37 -11.81 9.11
C VAL A 522 14.53 -11.62 10.62
N ARG A 523 14.44 -12.72 11.38
CA ARG A 523 14.68 -12.71 12.82
C ARG A 523 15.07 -14.11 13.30
N PRO A 524 16.31 -14.29 13.77
CA PRO A 524 16.73 -15.52 14.44
C PRO A 524 15.84 -15.81 15.65
N ASP A 525 15.32 -17.04 15.74
CA ASP A 525 14.53 -17.49 16.89
C ASP A 525 14.64 -19.01 17.12
N ALA A 526 13.99 -19.48 18.18
CA ALA A 526 13.97 -20.90 18.53
C ALA A 526 13.27 -21.78 17.49
N PHE A 527 12.30 -21.24 16.74
CA PHE A 527 11.54 -22.04 15.79
C PHE A 527 12.38 -22.38 14.55
N SER A 528 12.92 -21.35 13.91
CA SER A 528 13.73 -21.47 12.68
C SER A 528 14.98 -22.33 12.92
N THR A 529 15.73 -22.03 13.99
CA THR A 529 16.96 -22.77 14.35
C THR A 529 16.68 -24.22 14.74
N LYS A 530 15.61 -24.50 15.51
CA LYS A 530 15.23 -25.89 15.84
C LYS A 530 15.00 -26.71 14.57
N TRP A 531 14.16 -26.22 13.65
CA TRP A 531 13.80 -26.99 12.47
C TRP A 531 14.94 -27.10 11.45
N LEU A 532 15.76 -26.05 11.28
CA LEU A 532 16.99 -26.15 10.49
C LEU A 532 17.90 -27.25 11.04
N GLY A 533 18.04 -27.34 12.35
CA GLY A 533 18.83 -28.38 13.00
C GLY A 533 18.28 -29.79 12.82
N ILE A 534 16.96 -29.97 12.95
CA ILE A 534 16.29 -31.26 12.74
C ILE A 534 16.42 -31.71 11.28
N LEU A 535 16.19 -30.82 10.32
CA LEU A 535 16.32 -31.13 8.90
C LEU A 535 17.77 -31.47 8.53
N ALA A 536 18.74 -30.70 9.03
CA ALA A 536 20.16 -31.00 8.82
C ALA A 536 20.55 -32.37 9.39
N LEU A 537 20.00 -32.77 10.55
CA LEU A 537 20.25 -34.08 11.14
C LEU A 537 19.70 -35.20 10.26
N ASN A 538 18.48 -35.05 9.74
CA ASN A 538 17.86 -36.00 8.82
C ASN A 538 18.63 -36.13 7.49
N GLU A 539 19.32 -35.07 7.06
CA GLU A 539 20.21 -35.07 5.90
C GLU A 539 21.62 -35.64 6.19
N GLY A 540 21.89 -36.07 7.44
CA GLY A 540 23.20 -36.58 7.86
C GLY A 540 24.26 -35.51 8.12
N LYS A 541 23.89 -34.22 8.12
CA LYS A 541 24.78 -33.08 8.37
C LYS A 541 24.87 -32.78 9.87
N ALA A 542 25.44 -33.71 10.63
CA ALA A 542 25.41 -33.67 12.09
C ALA A 542 26.12 -32.45 12.71
N ASP A 543 27.20 -31.94 12.10
CA ASP A 543 27.87 -30.72 12.56
C ASP A 543 26.99 -29.47 12.41
N GLU A 544 26.25 -29.37 11.30
CA GLU A 544 25.30 -28.29 11.05
C GLU A 544 24.09 -28.41 12.00
N ALA A 545 23.56 -29.62 12.17
CA ALA A 545 22.51 -29.91 13.12
C ALA A 545 22.89 -29.48 14.55
N ARG A 546 24.09 -29.85 15.01
CA ARG A 546 24.62 -29.44 16.31
C ARG A 546 24.63 -27.93 16.45
N LYS A 547 25.13 -27.20 15.45
CA LYS A 547 25.20 -25.72 15.48
C LYS A 547 23.81 -25.12 15.67
N TRP A 548 22.85 -25.49 14.81
CA TRP A 548 21.50 -24.92 14.84
C TRP A 548 20.73 -25.28 16.10
N LEU A 549 20.82 -26.54 16.55
CA LEU A 549 20.13 -27.00 17.76
C LEU A 549 20.69 -26.37 19.04
N LEU A 550 22.00 -26.13 19.12
CA LEU A 550 22.60 -25.37 20.22
C LEU A 550 22.11 -23.92 20.23
N GLU A 551 22.05 -23.29 19.06
CA GLU A 551 21.55 -21.91 18.93
C GLU A 551 20.07 -21.82 19.33
N SER A 552 19.24 -22.80 18.94
CA SER A 552 17.84 -22.89 19.39
C SER A 552 17.70 -22.90 20.91
N LEU A 553 18.56 -23.64 21.62
CA LEU A 553 18.56 -23.69 23.08
C LEU A 553 18.95 -22.36 23.74
N ASN A 554 19.68 -21.47 23.04
CA ASN A 554 19.97 -20.13 23.54
C ASN A 554 18.71 -19.23 23.50
N PHE A 555 17.80 -19.46 22.55
CA PHE A 555 16.53 -18.73 22.47
C PHE A 555 15.46 -19.31 23.39
N LYS A 556 15.35 -20.64 23.44
CA LYS A 556 14.39 -21.35 24.28
C LYS A 556 15.10 -22.48 25.01
N GLY A 557 15.42 -22.22 26.28
CA GLY A 557 16.03 -23.22 27.15
C GLY A 557 15.17 -24.48 27.28
N ASP A 558 15.86 -25.62 27.33
CA ASP A 558 15.33 -26.95 27.64
C ASP A 558 14.08 -27.41 26.84
N ASP A 559 14.00 -27.05 25.54
CA ASP A 559 13.00 -27.64 24.63
C ASP A 559 13.28 -29.16 24.41
N PRO A 560 12.40 -30.08 24.84
CA PRO A 560 12.71 -31.52 24.86
C PRO A 560 13.02 -32.11 23.48
N GLN A 561 12.31 -31.67 22.43
CA GLN A 561 12.54 -32.10 21.06
C GLN A 561 13.91 -31.65 20.56
N THR A 562 14.30 -30.41 20.86
CA THR A 562 15.62 -29.87 20.50
C THR A 562 16.72 -30.65 21.23
N LEU A 563 16.57 -30.89 22.53
CA LEU A 563 17.53 -31.66 23.34
C LEU A 563 17.68 -33.11 22.85
N TYR A 564 16.57 -33.78 22.54
CA TYR A 564 16.58 -35.14 21.99
C TYR A 564 17.33 -35.21 20.66
N ASN A 565 17.01 -34.32 19.73
CA ASN A 565 17.69 -34.28 18.43
C ASN A 565 19.15 -33.87 18.55
N LEU A 566 19.50 -33.00 19.51
CA LEU A 566 20.88 -32.59 19.76
C LEU A 566 21.70 -33.77 20.30
N SER A 567 21.12 -34.61 21.18
CA SER A 567 21.72 -35.89 21.57
C SER A 567 21.97 -36.77 20.35
N GLY A 568 21.00 -36.86 19.42
CA GLY A 568 21.16 -37.58 18.16
C GLY A 568 22.32 -37.05 17.30
N ALA A 569 22.44 -35.73 17.16
CA ALA A 569 23.54 -35.09 16.42
C ALA A 569 24.91 -35.43 17.03
N PHE A 570 25.05 -35.39 18.36
CA PHE A 570 26.29 -35.76 19.04
C PHE A 570 26.63 -37.25 18.89
N ILE A 571 25.63 -38.14 18.87
CA ILE A 571 25.84 -39.56 18.57
C ILE A 571 26.43 -39.73 17.17
N THR A 572 25.86 -39.06 16.16
CA THR A 572 26.37 -39.13 14.78
C THR A 572 27.80 -38.58 14.66
N LEU A 573 28.18 -37.64 15.54
CA LEU A 573 29.53 -37.09 15.65
C LEU A 573 30.48 -37.92 16.55
N ASN A 574 30.02 -39.05 17.10
CA ASN A 574 30.74 -39.90 18.06
C ASN A 574 31.13 -39.20 19.38
N ASP A 575 30.44 -38.12 19.77
CA ASP A 575 30.60 -37.44 21.06
C ASP A 575 29.54 -37.94 22.06
N TYR A 576 29.74 -39.17 22.53
CA TYR A 576 28.85 -39.83 23.48
C TYR A 576 28.74 -39.11 24.84
N PRO A 577 29.81 -38.50 25.41
CA PRO A 577 29.69 -37.70 26.62
C PRO A 577 28.67 -36.55 26.49
N SER A 578 28.75 -35.76 25.41
CA SER A 578 27.77 -34.71 25.16
C SER A 578 26.38 -35.28 24.94
N ALA A 579 26.24 -36.36 24.16
CA ALA A 579 24.95 -37.01 23.93
C ALA A 579 24.25 -37.41 25.26
N LYS A 580 25.01 -37.99 26.21
CA LYS A 580 24.51 -38.34 27.55
C LYS A 580 23.98 -37.13 28.32
N ILE A 581 24.68 -36.00 28.26
CA ILE A 581 24.26 -34.76 28.92
C ILE A 581 22.91 -34.28 28.36
N TYR A 582 22.80 -34.19 27.04
CA TYR A 582 21.60 -33.63 26.40
C TYR A 582 20.39 -34.56 26.50
N ILE A 583 20.57 -35.89 26.44
CA ILE A 583 19.45 -36.82 26.63
C ILE A 583 18.94 -36.82 28.09
N GLN A 584 19.83 -36.65 29.07
CA GLN A 584 19.43 -36.49 30.47
C GLN A 584 18.67 -35.19 30.68
N ARG A 585 19.12 -34.08 30.08
CA ARG A 585 18.38 -32.82 30.07
C ARG A 585 17.01 -32.97 29.40
N CYS A 586 16.92 -33.72 28.31
CA CYS A 586 15.64 -34.01 27.64
C CYS A 586 14.66 -34.70 28.60
N LEU A 587 15.11 -35.73 29.32
CA LEU A 587 14.31 -36.45 30.32
C LEU A 587 13.99 -35.61 31.57
N GLN A 588 14.82 -34.63 31.93
CA GLN A 588 14.52 -33.68 32.99
C GLN A 588 13.41 -32.71 32.57
N ALA A 589 13.46 -32.24 31.32
CA ALA A 589 12.47 -31.32 30.77
C ALA A 589 11.12 -32.01 30.49
N ASP A 590 11.16 -33.23 29.95
CA ASP A 590 9.98 -34.09 29.76
C ASP A 590 10.34 -35.57 30.00
N PRO A 591 10.04 -36.12 31.19
CA PRO A 591 10.31 -37.52 31.51
C PRO A 591 9.59 -38.54 30.61
N LYS A 592 8.54 -38.12 29.89
CA LYS A 592 7.75 -38.97 28.99
C LYS A 592 8.06 -38.72 27.52
N PHE A 593 9.13 -37.97 27.21
CA PHE A 593 9.48 -37.67 25.83
C PHE A 593 9.71 -38.97 25.02
N PRO A 594 9.03 -39.16 23.88
CA PRO A 594 9.11 -40.40 23.11
C PRO A 594 10.54 -40.78 22.74
N GLY A 595 10.93 -42.03 23.06
CA GLY A 595 12.25 -42.57 22.73
C GLY A 595 13.40 -42.11 23.65
N ALA A 596 13.24 -41.06 24.45
CA ALA A 596 14.35 -40.51 25.24
C ALA A 596 14.89 -41.48 26.30
N ALA A 597 14.02 -42.19 27.02
CA ALA A 597 14.43 -43.16 28.04
C ALA A 597 15.19 -44.36 27.43
N GLN A 598 14.74 -44.83 26.26
CA GLN A 598 15.40 -45.90 25.53
C GLN A 598 16.78 -45.45 25.04
N LEU A 599 16.87 -44.24 24.47
CA LEU A 599 18.14 -43.68 23.99
C LEU A 599 19.14 -43.47 25.15
N ALA A 600 18.66 -42.97 26.30
CA ALA A 600 19.49 -42.82 27.49
C ALA A 600 20.05 -44.16 27.99
N ALA A 601 19.23 -45.20 28.02
CA ALA A 601 19.66 -46.56 28.40
C ALA A 601 20.69 -47.14 27.42
N GLN A 602 20.52 -46.90 26.11
CA GLN A 602 21.49 -47.31 25.09
C GLN A 602 22.83 -46.61 25.30
N LEU A 603 22.82 -45.30 25.56
CA LEU A 603 24.03 -44.51 25.78
C LEU A 603 24.79 -44.91 27.05
N GLN A 604 24.12 -45.38 28.11
CA GLN A 604 24.80 -45.87 29.32
C GLN A 604 25.77 -47.02 29.05
N ASN A 605 25.50 -47.82 28.03
CA ASN A 605 26.32 -48.98 27.66
C ASN A 605 27.46 -48.66 26.67
N VAL A 606 27.51 -47.42 26.16
CA VAL A 606 28.58 -46.94 25.27
C VAL A 606 29.67 -46.29 26.11
N ARG A 607 30.90 -46.83 26.02
CA ARG A 607 32.08 -46.33 26.73
C ARG A 607 32.61 -45.05 26.11
#